data_AF-A0A6I2MGN1-F1
#
_entry.id   AF-A0A6I2MGN1-F1
#
_cell.length_a   1.000
_cell.length_b   1.000
_cell.length_c   1.000
_cell.angle_alpha   90.00
_cell.angle_beta   90.00
_cell.angle_gamma   90.00
#
_symmetry.space_group_name_H-M   'P 1'
#
loop_
_entity.id
_entity.type
_entity.pdbx_description
1 polymer ?
#
loop_
_entity_poly.entity_id
_entity_poly.type
_entity_poly.pdbx_seq_one_letter_code
_entity_poly.pdbx_strand_id
1 'polypeptide(L)'
;MAKVKVPNKSKSAKTKGLGGKRCCRFSISVSNDTEKKLDALAVSTGFSRSELADYLLQACVNSPDFVYALQERYNVHEKYKVYPTIISVGGKQQVVY
;
A
#
# COMPACT_ATOMS: atom_id res chain seq x y z
N MET A 1 13.17 1.53 5.73
CA MET A 1 11.84 1.94 5.24
C MET A 1 11.94 2.29 3.77
N ALA A 2 11.20 1.58 2.91
CA ALA A 2 11.17 1.88 1.47
C ALA A 2 10.58 3.28 1.24
N LYS A 3 11.32 4.16 0.55
CA LYS A 3 10.80 5.46 0.11
C LYS A 3 9.82 5.19 -1.03
N VAL A 4 8.52 5.09 -0.73
CA VAL A 4 7.49 5.02 -1.76
C VAL A 4 7.41 6.39 -2.44
N LYS A 5 7.88 6.47 -3.69
CA LYS A 5 7.67 7.65 -4.53
C LYS A 5 6.20 7.71 -4.89
N VAL A 6 5.44 8.63 -4.31
CA VAL A 6 4.08 8.94 -4.75
C VAL A 6 4.19 9.65 -6.11
N PRO A 7 3.83 9.01 -7.24
CA PRO A 7 3.93 9.66 -8.54
C PRO A 7 2.89 10.79 -8.64
N ASN A 8 3.23 11.85 -9.38
CA ASN A 8 2.26 12.90 -9.74
C ASN A 8 0.99 12.25 -10.32
N LYS A 9 -0.19 12.58 -9.77
CA LYS A 9 -1.51 12.02 -10.12
C LYS A 9 -1.73 11.90 -11.63
N SER A 10 -1.32 12.94 -12.39
CA SER A 10 -1.44 12.98 -13.86
C SER A 10 -0.57 11.96 -14.59
N LYS A 11 0.63 11.68 -14.07
CA LYS A 11 1.54 10.66 -14.62
C LYS A 11 1.14 9.26 -14.19
N SER A 12 0.68 9.10 -12.95
CA SER A 12 0.18 7.84 -12.40
C SER A 12 -1.03 7.31 -13.18
N ALA A 13 -1.99 8.18 -13.53
CA ALA A 13 -3.19 7.80 -14.27
C ALA A 13 -2.90 7.22 -15.67
N LYS A 14 -1.73 7.50 -16.26
CA LYS A 14 -1.33 6.96 -17.56
C LYS A 14 -0.83 5.52 -17.49
N THR A 15 -0.36 5.07 -16.32
CA THR A 15 0.26 3.75 -16.14
C THR A 15 -0.46 2.86 -15.12
N LYS A 16 -1.24 3.44 -14.20
CA LYS A 16 -2.03 2.73 -13.18
C LYS A 16 -3.52 2.79 -13.51
N GLY A 17 -4.10 1.63 -13.78
CA GLY A 17 -5.53 1.41 -14.07
C GLY A 17 -5.71 0.06 -14.78
N LEU A 18 -6.87 -0.58 -14.61
CA LEU A 18 -7.25 -1.83 -15.28
C LEU A 18 -7.38 -1.63 -16.81
N GLY A 19 -6.25 -1.45 -17.51
CA GLY A 19 -6.20 -1.24 -18.96
C GLY A 19 -6.74 0.14 -19.40
N GLY A 20 -6.33 1.23 -18.76
CA GLY A 20 -6.74 2.59 -19.15
C GLY A 20 -8.09 3.06 -18.60
N LYS A 21 -8.70 2.29 -17.69
CA LYS A 21 -9.92 2.71 -16.96
C LYS A 21 -9.59 3.65 -15.81
N ARG A 22 -10.43 4.68 -15.63
CA ARG A 22 -10.32 5.68 -14.55
C ARG A 22 -10.42 5.00 -13.19
N CYS A 23 -9.67 5.49 -12.19
CA CYS A 23 -9.63 4.97 -10.82
C CYS A 23 -11.02 4.57 -10.32
N CYS A 24 -11.18 3.32 -9.88
CA CYS A 24 -12.40 2.83 -9.24
C CYS A 24 -12.56 3.50 -7.86
N ARG A 25 -13.72 4.11 -7.61
CA ARG A 25 -14.06 4.63 -6.29
C ARG A 25 -14.45 3.45 -5.40
N PHE A 26 -13.76 3.29 -4.28
CA PHE A 26 -14.09 2.28 -3.27
C PHE A 26 -14.53 2.98 -1.99
N SER A 27 -15.71 2.63 -1.49
CA SER A 27 -16.22 3.13 -0.22
C SER A 27 -15.72 2.24 0.90
N ILE A 28 -15.07 2.83 1.91
CA ILE A 28 -14.63 2.12 3.12
C ILE A 28 -15.44 2.59 4.32
N SER A 29 -15.83 1.65 5.18
CA SER A 29 -16.44 1.93 6.48
C SER A 29 -15.39 1.69 7.57
N VAL A 30 -15.08 2.72 8.35
CA VAL A 30 -14.09 2.67 9.45
C VAL A 30 -14.70 3.23 10.72
N SER A 31 -14.12 2.93 11.88
CA SER A 31 -14.56 3.53 13.15
C SER A 31 -14.21 5.01 13.22
N ASN A 32 -14.99 5.79 13.97
CA ASN A 32 -14.77 7.22 14.17
C ASN A 32 -13.36 7.54 14.72
N ASP A 33 -12.82 6.68 15.58
CA ASP A 33 -11.46 6.84 16.11
C ASP A 33 -10.40 6.68 15.00
N THR A 34 -10.60 5.72 14.10
CA THR A 34 -9.71 5.49 12.96
C THR A 34 -9.76 6.67 11.99
N GLU A 35 -10.96 7.20 11.72
CA GLU A 35 -11.10 8.37 10.85
C GLU A 35 -10.35 9.59 11.40
N LYS A 36 -10.50 9.89 12.70
CA LYS A 36 -9.76 10.99 13.35
C LYS A 36 -8.25 10.85 13.24
N LYS A 37 -7.73 9.63 13.40
CA LYS A 37 -6.30 9.34 13.25
C LYS A 37 -5.83 9.54 11.80
N LEU A 38 -6.62 9.07 10.83
CA LEU A 38 -6.33 9.25 9.41
C LEU A 38 -6.33 10.74 9.02
N ASP A 39 -7.24 11.53 9.58
CA ASP A 39 -7.28 12.98 9.39
C ASP A 39 -6.05 13.69 9.95
N ALA A 40 -5.70 13.38 11.20
CA ALA A 40 -4.51 13.95 11.82
C ALA A 40 -3.23 13.59 11.04
N LEU A 41 -3.14 12.35 10.54
CA LEU A 41 -2.04 11.89 9.69
C LEU A 41 -2.01 12.59 8.32
N ALA A 42 -3.16 12.78 7.69
CA ALA A 42 -3.25 13.47 6.41
C ALA A 42 -2.76 14.92 6.55
N VAL A 43 -3.23 15.62 7.59
CA VAL A 43 -2.80 17.00 7.89
C VAL A 43 -1.31 17.07 8.20
N SER A 44 -0.78 16.15 9.03
CA SER A 44 0.64 16.19 9.43
C SER A 44 1.61 15.84 8.29
N THR A 45 1.18 15.02 7.33
CA THR A 45 2.00 14.60 6.18
C THR A 45 1.79 15.46 4.93
N GLY A 46 0.77 16.35 4.93
CA GLY A 46 0.42 17.17 3.77
C GLY A 46 -0.23 16.39 2.63
N PHE A 47 -0.67 15.15 2.87
CA PHE A 47 -1.34 14.33 1.87
C PHE A 47 -2.85 14.55 1.90
N SER A 48 -3.49 14.45 0.73
CA SER A 48 -4.95 14.22 0.71
C SER A 48 -5.26 12.83 1.28
N ARG A 49 -6.44 12.66 1.89
CA ARG A 49 -6.86 11.35 2.46
C ARG A 49 -6.67 10.20 1.47
N SER A 50 -6.98 10.43 0.19
CA SER A 50 -6.83 9.41 -0.86
C SER A 50 -5.37 9.09 -1.18
N GLU A 51 -4.46 10.07 -1.15
CA GLU A 51 -3.03 9.83 -1.34
C GLU A 51 -2.43 9.08 -0.15
N LEU A 52 -2.84 9.44 1.07
CA LEU A 52 -2.42 8.74 2.26
C LEU A 52 -2.88 7.28 2.23
N ALA A 53 -4.12 7.02 1.83
CA ALA A 53 -4.66 5.67 1.69
C ALA A 53 -3.90 4.85 0.62
N ASP A 54 -3.61 5.44 -0.55
CA ASP A 54 -2.80 4.78 -1.60
C ASP A 54 -1.38 4.47 -1.11
N TYR A 55 -0.76 5.43 -0.40
CA TYR A 55 0.57 5.25 0.18
C TYR A 55 0.58 4.13 1.23
N LEU A 56 -0.38 4.13 2.17
CA LEU A 56 -0.47 3.13 3.22
C LEU A 56 -0.69 1.74 2.63
N LEU A 57 -1.58 1.60 1.63
CA LEU A 57 -1.82 0.32 0.97
C LEU A 57 -0.54 -0.20 0.31
N GLN A 58 0.17 0.63 -0.43
CA GLN A 58 1.44 0.24 -1.05
C GLN A 58 2.52 -0.07 0.00
N ALA A 59 2.61 0.71 1.07
CA ALA A 59 3.59 0.48 2.13
C ALA A 59 3.32 -0.83 2.88
N CYS A 60 2.07 -1.12 3.22
CA CYS A 60 1.66 -2.32 3.93
C CYS A 60 1.88 -3.59 3.08
N VAL A 61 1.44 -3.60 1.82
CA VAL A 61 1.59 -4.77 0.94
C VAL A 61 3.06 -5.03 0.57
N ASN A 62 3.90 -3.99 0.53
CA ASN A 62 5.34 -4.14 0.27
C ASN A 62 6.19 -4.33 1.54
N SER A 63 5.57 -4.48 2.71
CA SER A 63 6.27 -4.75 3.97
C SER A 63 6.18 -6.24 4.30
N PRO A 64 7.30 -7.00 4.26
CA PRO A 64 7.33 -8.42 4.59
C PRO A 64 6.66 -8.73 5.93
N ASP A 65 7.02 -7.98 6.98
CA ASP A 65 6.55 -8.24 8.34
C ASP A 65 5.04 -8.10 8.46
N PHE A 66 4.47 -7.09 7.79
CA PHE A 66 3.03 -6.85 7.81
C PHE A 66 2.27 -7.94 7.06
N VAL A 67 2.77 -8.30 5.87
CA VAL A 67 2.20 -9.35 5.03
C VAL A 67 2.25 -10.71 5.72
N TYR A 68 3.37 -11.05 6.35
CA TYR A 68 3.50 -12.27 7.16
C TYR A 68 2.52 -12.30 8.32
N ALA A 69 2.45 -11.23 9.12
CA ALA A 69 1.52 -11.15 10.26
C ALA A 69 0.05 -11.23 9.83
N LEU A 70 -0.29 -10.63 8.68
CA LEU A 70 -1.64 -10.70 8.12
C LEU A 70 -1.99 -12.13 7.67
N GLN A 71 -1.08 -12.79 6.96
CA GLN A 71 -1.30 -14.14 6.48
C GLN A 71 -1.27 -15.19 7.60
N GLU A 72 -0.49 -14.99 8.65
CA GLU A 72 -0.52 -15.87 9.83
C GLU A 72 -1.90 -15.90 10.50
N ARG A 73 -2.58 -14.75 10.55
CA ARG A 73 -3.89 -14.62 11.21
C ARG A 73 -5.08 -15.02 10.34
N TYR A 74 -5.02 -14.72 9.04
CA TYR A 74 -6.21 -14.76 8.17
C TYR A 74 -6.08 -15.65 6.94
N ASN A 75 -4.95 -16.34 6.73
CA ASN A 75 -4.80 -17.17 5.54
C ASN A 75 -5.71 -18.40 5.61
N VAL A 76 -6.60 -18.54 4.62
CA VAL A 76 -7.50 -19.69 4.47
C VAL A 76 -6.94 -20.71 3.48
N HIS A 77 -6.14 -20.28 2.51
CA HIS A 77 -5.69 -21.10 1.39
C HIS A 77 -4.17 -21.02 1.22
N GLU A 78 -3.47 -22.09 1.58
CA GLU A 78 -2.01 -22.14 1.57
C GLU A 78 -1.38 -21.84 0.20
N LYS A 79 -2.04 -22.24 -0.89
CA LYS A 79 -1.55 -21.98 -2.26
C LYS A 79 -1.45 -20.50 -2.64
N TYR A 80 -2.16 -19.61 -1.94
CA TYR A 80 -2.10 -18.16 -2.18
C TYR A 80 -1.21 -17.44 -1.18
N LYS A 81 -0.42 -18.19 -0.39
CA LYS A 81 0.49 -17.60 0.57
C LYS A 81 1.60 -16.86 -0.18
N VAL A 82 1.65 -15.54 -0.02
CA VAL A 82 2.71 -14.68 -0.54
C VAL A 82 3.97 -14.86 0.30
N TYR A 83 5.11 -15.05 -0.37
CA TYR A 83 6.42 -15.17 0.26
C TYR A 83 7.35 -14.07 -0.30
N PRO A 84 7.68 -13.03 0.48
CA PRO A 84 8.66 -12.05 0.07
C PRO A 84 10.03 -12.72 -0.13
N THR A 85 10.57 -12.58 -1.33
CA THR A 85 11.94 -12.96 -1.65
C THR A 85 12.81 -11.70 -1.54
N ILE A 86 13.79 -11.72 -0.64
CA ILE A 86 14.74 -10.60 -0.49
C ILE A 86 15.89 -10.85 -1.48
N ILE A 87 15.92 -10.06 -2.55
CA ILE A 87 16.99 -10.12 -3.55
C ILE A 87 17.97 -8.98 -3.27
N SER A 88 19.25 -9.31 -3.17
CA SER A 88 20.33 -8.31 -3.09
C SER A 88 20.77 -7.94 -4.50
N VAL A 89 20.44 -6.72 -4.94
CA VAL A 89 20.87 -6.21 -6.25
C VAL A 89 21.78 -5.01 -6.02
N GLY A 90 23.07 -5.15 -6.36
CA GLY A 90 24.04 -4.05 -6.31
C GLY A 90 24.23 -3.43 -4.91
N GLY A 91 24.16 -4.23 -3.85
CA GLY A 91 24.34 -3.77 -2.46
C GLY A 91 23.10 -3.14 -1.81
N LYS A 92 21.95 -3.12 -2.50
CA LYS A 92 20.66 -2.72 -1.93
C LYS A 92 19.74 -3.93 -1.84
N GLN A 93 19.14 -4.13 -0.67
CA GLN A 93 18.12 -5.16 -0.47
C GLN A 93 16.81 -4.68 -1.10
N GLN A 94 16.26 -5.49 -2.00
CA GLN A 94 14.95 -5.27 -2.59
C GLN A 94 14.04 -6.44 -2.24
N VAL A 95 12.88 -6.14 -1.68
CA VAL A 95 11.82 -7.12 -1.46
C VAL A 95 11.07 -7.30 -2.78
N VAL A 96 11.08 -8.52 -3.30
CA VAL A 96 10.34 -8.92 -4.49
C VAL A 96 9.32 -9.97 -4.07
N TYR A 97 8.09 -9.86 -4.57
CA TYR A 97 6.99 -10.77 -4.28
C TYR A 97 6.65 -11.59 -5.52
#